data_AF-A0A958Y8Z2-F1
#
_entry.id   AF-A0A958Y8Z2-F1
#
_cell.length_a   1.000
_cell.length_b   1.000
_cell.length_c   1.000
_cell.angle_alpha   90.00
_cell.angle_beta   90.00
_cell.angle_gamma   90.00
#
_symmetry.space_group_name_H-M   'P 1'
#
loop_
_entity.id
_entity.type
_entity.pdbx_description
1 polymer ?
#
loop_
_entity_poly.entity_id
_entity_poly.type
_entity_poly.pdbx_seq_one_letter_code
_entity_poly.pdbx_strand_id
1 'polypeptide(L)'
;MPEIPLKLQDSIPVSKVILGAGGGKIDFSLTGDITEIDETSSSVKLSFEGNFNPMMAMMIKGPITKFLETLNTNLPVALDQ
;
A
#
# COMPACT_ATOMS: atom_id res chain seq x y z
N MET A 1 -16.38 -7.28 -5.89
CA MET A 1 -15.42 -6.38 -5.20
C MET A 1 -14.87 -5.45 -6.26
N PRO A 2 -14.85 -4.12 -6.07
CA PRO A 2 -14.18 -3.23 -7.03
C PRO A 2 -12.73 -3.67 -7.15
N GLU A 3 -12.27 -3.93 -8.37
CA GLU A 3 -10.85 -4.18 -8.62
C GLU A 3 -10.15 -2.82 -8.65
N ILE A 4 -9.11 -2.68 -7.83
CA ILE A 4 -8.30 -1.46 -7.74
C ILE A 4 -6.93 -1.81 -8.32
N PRO A 5 -6.68 -1.59 -9.62
CA PRO A 5 -5.38 -1.88 -10.21
C PRO A 5 -4.33 -0.96 -9.57
N LEU A 6 -3.16 -1.54 -9.24
CA LEU A 6 -2.00 -0.81 -8.74
C LEU A 6 -0.96 -0.69 -9.85
N LYS A 7 -0.30 0.46 -9.93
CA LYS A 7 0.84 0.69 -10.82
C LYS A 7 2.00 1.25 -10.00
N LEU A 8 3.19 0.68 -10.20
CA LEU A 8 4.42 1.26 -9.65
C LEU A 8 4.60 2.67 -10.21
N GLN A 9 4.57 3.67 -9.33
CA GLN A 9 4.82 5.06 -9.69
C GLN A 9 6.30 5.40 -9.50
N ASP A 10 6.83 5.08 -8.32
CA ASP A 10 8.21 5.36 -7.95
C ASP A 10 8.72 4.35 -6.92
N SER A 11 10.04 4.22 -6.82
CA SER A 11 10.67 3.40 -5.80
C SER A 11 12.08 3.88 -5.54
N ILE A 12 12.45 3.91 -4.26
CA ILE A 12 13.83 4.04 -3.83
C ILE A 12 14.26 2.66 -3.33
N PRO A 13 15.36 2.09 -3.88
CA PRO A 13 15.86 0.80 -3.44
C PRO A 13 15.90 0.71 -1.91
N VAL A 14 15.45 -0.43 -1.38
CA VAL A 14 15.47 -0.81 0.04
C VAL A 14 14.81 0.14 1.05
N SER A 15 14.24 1.28 0.62
CA SER A 15 13.76 2.32 1.54
C SER A 15 12.36 2.83 1.23
N LYS A 16 11.90 2.78 -0.03
CA LYS A 16 10.57 3.29 -0.38
C LYS A 16 9.99 2.62 -1.62
N VAL A 17 8.70 2.36 -1.59
CA VAL A 17 7.91 2.00 -2.77
C VAL A 17 6.64 2.86 -2.81
N ILE A 18 6.31 3.40 -3.98
CA ILE A 18 5.10 4.20 -4.21
C ILE A 18 4.29 3.53 -5.30
N LEU A 19 3.10 3.03 -4.93
CA LEU A 19 2.15 2.40 -5.81
C LEU A 19 0.95 3.32 -5.99
N GLY A 20 0.69 3.78 -7.21
CA GLY A 20 -0.47 4.60 -7.53
C GLY A 20 -1.62 3.79 -8.14
N ALA A 21 -2.70 4.50 -8.42
CA ALA A 21 -3.80 3.98 -9.24
C ALA A 21 -3.29 3.54 -10.62
N GLY A 22 -3.50 2.27 -10.96
CA GLY A 22 -3.16 1.68 -12.26
C GLY A 22 -4.22 1.90 -13.35
N GLY A 23 -5.24 2.72 -13.06
CA GLY A 23 -6.33 3.05 -13.96
C GLY A 23 -7.64 3.32 -13.20
N GLY A 24 -8.54 4.09 -13.82
CA GLY A 24 -9.84 4.47 -13.24
C GLY A 24 -9.99 5.96 -13.01
N LYS A 25 -11.09 6.37 -12.36
CA LYS A 25 -11.44 7.78 -12.06
C LYS A 25 -10.95 8.24 -10.68
N ILE A 26 -10.07 7.48 -10.04
CA ILE A 26 -9.76 7.63 -8.63
C ILE A 26 -8.24 7.72 -8.46
N ASP A 27 -7.77 8.90 -8.07
CA ASP A 27 -6.38 9.14 -7.75
C ASP A 27 -6.10 8.76 -6.30
N PHE A 28 -5.18 7.81 -6.13
CA PHE A 28 -4.66 7.40 -4.83
C PHE A 28 -3.21 6.95 -4.97
N SER A 29 -2.54 6.90 -3.82
CA SER A 29 -1.18 6.42 -3.63
C SER A 29 -1.11 5.52 -2.40
N LEU A 30 -0.38 4.42 -2.52
CA LEU A 30 0.04 3.55 -1.44
C LEU A 30 1.55 3.63 -1.35
N THR A 31 2.04 4.24 -0.28
CA THR A 31 3.46 4.36 0.02
C THR A 31 3.85 3.32 1.05
N GLY A 32 4.84 2.49 0.72
CA GLY A 32 5.55 1.65 1.68
C GLY A 32 6.88 2.29 2.02
N ASP A 33 7.02 2.81 3.23
CA ASP A 33 8.29 3.30 3.77
C ASP A 33 8.96 2.16 4.54
N ILE A 34 10.22 1.89 4.22
CA ILE A 34 11.02 0.84 4.86
C ILE A 34 12.11 1.53 5.65
N THR A 35 12.12 1.31 6.96
CA THR A 35 13.11 1.85 7.88
C THR A 35 13.89 0.70 8.48
N GLU A 36 15.20 0.68 8.28
CA GLU A 36 16.10 -0.26 8.95
C GLU A 36 16.01 -0.09 10.48
N ILE A 37 15.91 -1.20 11.20
CA ILE A 37 15.95 -1.23 12.66
C ILE A 37 17.33 -1.73 13.10
N ASP A 38 17.81 -2.83 12.49
CA ASP A 38 19.14 -3.42 12.68
C ASP A 38 19.57 -4.22 11.43
N GLU A 39 20.73 -4.86 11.47
CA GLU A 39 21.31 -5.63 10.36
C GLU A 39 20.42 -6.77 9.84
N THR A 40 19.44 -7.21 10.64
CA THR A 40 18.57 -8.35 10.35
C THR A 40 17.09 -7.99 10.32
N SER A 41 16.72 -6.75 10.66
CA SER A 41 15.31 -6.37 10.81
C SER A 41 15.01 -4.97 10.28
N SER A 42 13.81 -4.83 9.75
CA SER A 42 13.30 -3.55 9.23
C SER A 42 11.83 -3.38 9.59
N SER A 43 11.42 -2.12 9.74
CA SER A 43 10.04 -1.72 9.91
C SER A 43 9.48 -1.26 8.57
N VAL A 44 8.34 -1.80 8.17
CA VAL A 44 7.62 -1.36 6.98
C VAL A 44 6.35 -0.64 7.41
N LYS A 45 6.21 0.62 7.01
CA LYS A 45 4.99 1.42 7.20
C LYS A 45 4.27 1.56 5.87
N LEU A 46 3.06 1.03 5.80
CA LEU A 46 2.16 1.21 4.66
C LEU A 46 1.23 2.39 4.92
N SER A 47 1.29 3.41 4.07
CA SER A 47 0.47 4.62 4.14
C SER A 47 -0.38 4.74 2.88
N PHE A 48 -1.70 4.78 3.04
CA PHE A 48 -2.62 4.99 1.93
C PHE A 48 -3.12 6.43 1.93
N GLU A 49 -2.96 7.12 0.80
CA GLU A 49 -3.44 8.47 0.58
C GLU A 49 -4.31 8.51 -0.68
N GLY A 50 -5.47 9.15 -0.62
CA GLY A 50 -6.35 9.28 -1.77
C GLY A 50 -7.29 10.46 -1.63
N ASN A 51 -7.58 11.10 -2.75
CA ASN A 51 -8.54 12.21 -2.78
C ASN A 51 -9.93 11.67 -3.11
N PHE A 52 -10.62 11.20 -2.07
CA PHE A 52 -11.98 10.68 -2.21
C PHE A 52 -13.01 11.72 -1.79
N ASN A 53 -14.11 11.79 -2.53
CA ASN A 53 -15.28 12.48 -2.00
C ASN A 53 -15.83 11.73 -0.76
N PRO A 54 -16.49 12.42 0.19
CA PRO A 54 -16.97 11.81 1.45
C PRO A 54 -17.88 10.59 1.26
N MET A 55 -18.63 10.54 0.15
CA MET A 55 -19.54 9.45 -0.17
C MET A 55 -18.81 8.18 -0.65
N MET A 56 -17.72 8.34 -1.41
CA MET A 56 -16.86 7.24 -1.90
C MET A 56 -15.91 6.73 -0.82
N ALA A 57 -15.52 7.59 0.13
CA ALA A 57 -14.60 7.23 1.22
C ALA A 57 -15.07 5.99 2.00
N MET A 58 -16.37 5.86 2.26
CA MET A 58 -16.90 4.70 3.00
C MET A 58 -16.87 3.40 2.18
N MET A 59 -17.10 3.48 0.87
CA MET A 59 -17.07 2.30 -0.02
C MET A 59 -15.65 1.81 -0.31
N ILE A 60 -14.67 2.70 -0.24
CA ILE A 60 -13.27 2.42 -0.58
C ILE A 60 -12.45 2.10 0.69
N LYS A 61 -12.80 2.68 1.85
CA LYS A 61 -12.15 2.40 3.14
C LYS A 61 -12.18 0.91 3.49
N GLY A 62 -13.32 0.24 3.37
CA GLY A 62 -13.44 -1.19 3.68
C GLY A 62 -12.47 -2.08 2.89
N PRO A 63 -12.51 -2.04 1.54
CA PRO A 63 -11.57 -2.77 0.69
C PRO A 63 -10.09 -2.42 0.93
N ILE A 64 -9.74 -1.13 1.10
CA ILE A 64 -8.35 -0.72 1.37
C ILE A 64 -7.87 -1.25 2.72
N THR A 65 -8.68 -1.13 3.78
CA THR A 65 -8.31 -1.63 5.10
C THR A 65 -8.03 -3.13 5.04
N LYS A 66 -8.89 -3.91 4.39
CA LYS A 66 -8.66 -5.35 4.17
C LYS A 66 -7.41 -5.63 3.35
N PHE A 67 -7.13 -4.81 2.34
CA PHE A 67 -5.92 -4.94 1.53
C PHE A 67 -4.66 -4.69 2.37
N LEU A 68 -4.62 -3.62 3.16
CA LEU A 68 -3.52 -3.31 4.07
C LEU A 68 -3.33 -4.41 5.13
N GLU A 69 -4.40 -4.94 5.70
CA GLU A 69 -4.35 -6.10 6.61
C GLU A 69 -3.78 -7.34 5.92
N THR A 70 -4.18 -7.59 4.67
CA THR A 70 -3.67 -8.71 3.88
C THR A 70 -2.18 -8.56 3.63
N LEU A 71 -1.71 -7.35 3.27
CA LEU A 71 -0.29 -7.08 3.11
C LEU A 71 0.47 -7.26 4.42
N ASN A 72 -0.02 -6.72 5.53
CA ASN A 72 0.61 -6.86 6.84
C ASN A 72 0.72 -8.33 7.28
N THR A 73 -0.25 -9.17 6.90
CA THR A 73 -0.25 -10.59 7.23
C THR A 73 0.67 -11.41 6.33
N ASN A 74 0.75 -11.08 5.03
CA ASN A 74 1.47 -11.90 4.05
C ASN A 74 2.91 -11.43 3.78
N LEU A 75 3.24 -10.16 4.02
CA LEU A 75 4.60 -9.63 3.81
C LEU A 75 5.67 -10.36 4.62
N PRO A 76 5.48 -10.64 5.93
CA PRO A 76 6.45 -11.44 6.68
C PRO A 76 6.64 -12.84 6.09
N VAL A 77 5.54 -13.49 5.69
CA VAL A 77 5.55 -14.85 5.14
C VAL A 77 6.29 -14.92 3.80
N ALA A 78 6.20 -13.88 2.97
CA ALA A 78 6.89 -13.81 1.68
C ALA A 78 8.42 -13.61 1.80
N LEU A 79 8.91 -13.19 2.97
CA LEU A 79 10.36 -13.04 3.23
C LEU A 79 10.99 -14.34 3.77
N ASP A 80 10.17 -15.28 4.24
CA ASP A 80 10.59 -16.60 4.76
C ASP A 80 10.61 -17.71 3.67
N GLN A 81 10.42 -17.35 2.39
CA GLN A 81 10.49 -18.27 1.24
C GLN A 81 11.73 -18.01 0.37
#